data_AF-A0A558FVN5-F1
#
_entry.id   AF-A0A558FVN5-F1
#
_cell.length_a   1.000
_cell.length_b   1.000
_cell.length_c   1.000
_cell.angle_alpha   90.00
_cell.angle_beta   90.00
_cell.angle_gamma   90.00
#
_symmetry.space_group_name_H-M   'P 1'
#
loop_
_entity.id
_entity.type
_entity.pdbx_description
1 polymer ?
#
loop_
_entity_poly.entity_id
_entity_poly.type
_entity_poly.pdbx_seq_one_letter_code
_entity_poly.pdbx_strand_id
1 'polypeptide(L)'
;ARHRRREGPPARRAADCGADESGRASFTYTAPDDVTEIEGDTVTVTLDGASGPGATVTIPLEVRGMGESYEVRNTTASTPEPEDDFDIDDGEVVPSDAFTGDFELLGSAITDGRGPVPVSVTFVVDGEQHHSADWDDVNDRRSHSFSVVGDAGDSLAIIAATDGYVTADSSVDHRQVAVLRDGDRVPRIRGYNGQDDAAEFVAPYISDDGKTMELDSNQAIFLFELGTTDTHSPAFDMQDVVILVTLWEDGEGGD
;
A
#
# COMPACT_ATOMS: atom_id res chain seq x y z
N ALA A 1 48.94 16.57 40.27
CA ALA A 1 48.44 17.11 39.00
C ALA A 1 47.14 16.40 38.66
N ARG A 2 46.00 17.10 38.68
CA ARG A 2 44.70 16.54 38.28
C ARG A 2 44.48 16.85 36.80
N HIS A 3 44.44 15.81 35.97
CA HIS A 3 44.07 15.92 34.56
C HIS A 3 42.59 16.33 34.47
N ARG A 4 42.33 17.54 33.97
CA ARG A 4 41.00 17.92 33.48
C ARG A 4 40.85 17.33 32.08
N ARG A 5 39.92 16.39 31.90
CA ARG A 5 39.39 16.08 30.56
C ARG A 5 38.64 17.32 30.06
N ARG A 6 39.01 17.81 28.89
CA ARG A 6 38.23 18.80 28.16
C ARG A 6 37.11 18.03 27.46
N GLU A 7 35.87 18.25 27.87
CA GLU A 7 34.72 17.88 27.07
C GLU A 7 34.67 18.83 25.85
N GLY A 8 34.64 18.24 24.66
CA GLY A 8 34.44 18.98 23.42
C GLY A 8 33.00 19.50 23.30
N PRO A 9 32.74 20.47 22.41
CA PRO A 9 31.39 20.95 22.17
C PRO A 9 30.49 19.81 21.67
N PRO A 10 29.19 19.81 22.02
CA PRO A 10 28.25 18.79 21.55
C PRO A 10 28.17 18.79 20.02
N ALA A 11 28.17 17.61 19.41
CA ALA A 11 27.96 17.41 17.99
C ALA A 11 26.59 17.99 17.59
N ARG A 12 26.55 18.83 16.57
CA ARG A 12 25.29 19.35 16.01
C ARG A 12 24.72 18.31 15.06
N ARG A 13 23.55 17.76 15.39
CA ARG A 13 22.74 16.96 14.46
C ARG A 13 22.08 17.93 13.47
N ALA A 14 22.14 17.63 12.17
CA ALA A 14 21.44 18.37 11.12
C ALA A 14 20.36 17.46 10.55
N ALA A 15 19.11 17.91 10.63
CA ALA A 15 18.00 17.32 9.89
C ALA A 15 17.59 18.35 8.83
N ASP A 16 17.45 17.90 7.60
CA ASP A 16 16.88 18.69 6.51
C ASP A 16 15.48 18.14 6.21
N CYS A 17 14.52 19.04 6.00
CA CYS A 17 13.14 18.68 5.68
C CYS A 17 12.68 19.44 4.44
N GLY A 18 12.14 18.70 3.48
CA GLY A 18 11.49 19.25 2.29
C GLY A 18 10.12 18.60 2.09
N ALA A 19 9.15 19.38 1.66
CA ALA A 19 7.88 18.85 1.14
C ALA A 19 7.89 19.01 -0.39
N ASP A 20 7.39 18.01 -1.10
CA ASP A 20 7.15 18.14 -2.54
C ASP A 20 5.79 18.80 -2.83
N GLU A 21 5.47 18.97 -4.12
CA GLU A 21 4.23 19.60 -4.57
C GLU A 21 2.98 18.78 -4.21
N SER A 22 3.13 17.50 -3.83
CA SER A 22 2.05 16.63 -3.35
C SER A 22 1.80 16.74 -1.84
N GLY A 23 2.62 17.51 -1.12
CA GLY A 23 2.56 17.61 0.34
C GLY A 23 3.30 16.50 1.08
N ARG A 24 3.99 15.60 0.37
CA ARG A 24 4.81 14.54 0.97
C ARG A 24 6.07 15.15 1.58
N ALA A 25 6.21 15.03 2.89
CA ALA A 25 7.40 15.45 3.62
C ALA A 25 8.49 14.36 3.58
N SER A 26 9.70 14.73 3.17
CA SER A 26 10.88 13.88 3.20
C SER A 26 11.85 14.36 4.27
N PHE A 27 12.35 13.42 5.07
CA PHE A 27 13.33 13.68 6.14
C PHE A 27 14.64 12.97 5.83
N THR A 28 15.73 13.73 5.78
CA THR A 28 17.08 13.16 5.72
C THR A 28 17.76 13.33 7.07
N TYR A 29 18.10 12.22 7.71
CA TYR A 29 18.92 12.21 8.92
C TYR A 29 20.34 11.77 8.59
N THR A 30 21.31 12.64 8.88
CA THR A 30 22.73 12.29 8.81
C THR A 30 23.23 12.05 10.22
N ALA A 31 23.53 10.79 10.54
CA ALA A 31 24.16 10.43 11.80
C ALA A 31 25.55 11.10 11.92
N PRO A 32 25.92 11.65 13.09
CA PRO A 32 27.29 12.07 13.35
C PRO A 32 28.28 10.91 13.19
N ASP A 33 29.50 11.20 12.72
CA ASP A 33 30.54 10.19 12.43
C ASP A 33 30.92 9.30 13.64
N ASP A 34 30.59 9.74 14.87
CA ASP A 34 30.84 9.02 16.12
C ASP A 34 29.66 8.18 16.63
N VAL A 35 28.52 8.17 15.92
CA VAL A 35 27.34 7.35 16.23
C VAL A 35 27.35 6.10 15.35
N THR A 36 27.80 4.97 15.91
CA THR A 36 27.88 3.69 15.18
C THR A 36 26.74 2.73 15.49
N GLU A 37 25.95 3.00 16.53
CA GLU A 37 24.79 2.22 16.95
C GLU A 37 23.65 3.18 17.26
N ILE A 38 22.50 2.94 16.62
CA ILE A 38 21.23 3.62 16.89
C ILE A 38 20.25 2.48 17.18
N GLU A 39 20.10 2.14 18.46
CA GLU A 39 19.23 1.06 18.91
C GLU A 39 18.16 1.64 19.83
N GLY A 40 16.93 1.79 19.32
CA GLY A 40 15.80 2.29 20.10
C GLY A 40 15.80 3.80 20.36
N ASP A 41 16.58 4.57 19.60
CA ASP A 41 16.53 6.03 19.65
C ASP A 41 15.24 6.52 18.96
N THR A 42 14.37 7.18 19.72
CA THR A 42 13.22 7.91 19.18
C THR A 42 13.66 9.22 18.54
N VAL A 43 13.22 9.46 17.30
CA VAL A 43 13.33 10.77 16.63
C VAL A 43 11.97 11.45 16.71
N THR A 44 11.92 12.63 17.33
CA THR A 44 10.73 13.48 17.27
C THR A 44 10.82 14.37 16.04
N VAL A 45 9.94 14.13 15.08
CA VAL A 45 9.68 15.05 13.98
C VAL A 45 8.65 16.07 14.46
N THR A 46 8.97 17.36 14.38
CA THR A 46 8.01 18.44 14.63
C THR A 46 7.64 19.07 13.30
N LEU A 47 6.37 18.93 12.91
CA LEU A 47 5.80 19.60 11.74
C LEU A 47 5.16 20.91 12.19
N ASP A 48 5.81 22.03 11.90
CA ASP A 48 5.20 23.36 12.08
C ASP A 48 4.22 23.60 10.91
N GLY A 49 2.92 23.52 11.17
CA GLY A 49 1.89 23.73 10.15
C GLY A 49 0.65 22.85 10.24
N ALA A 50 0.63 21.85 11.12
CA ALA A 50 -0.63 21.25 11.57
C ALA A 50 -1.52 22.35 12.17
N SER A 51 -2.84 22.28 12.01
CA SER A 51 -3.72 23.44 12.15
C SER A 51 -3.66 24.11 13.54
N GLY A 52 -3.37 25.43 13.54
CA GLY A 52 -3.31 26.31 14.71
C GLY A 52 -1.88 26.74 15.11
N PRO A 53 -1.66 27.98 15.60
CA PRO A 53 -0.36 28.40 16.11
C PRO A 53 0.07 27.55 17.31
N GLY A 54 1.13 26.76 17.15
CA GLY A 54 1.68 25.90 18.21
C GLY A 54 1.17 24.46 18.22
N ALA A 55 0.47 24.02 17.17
CA ALA A 55 0.13 22.61 17.01
C ALA A 55 1.40 21.80 16.69
N THR A 56 1.64 20.75 17.47
CA THR A 56 2.73 19.81 17.29
C THR A 56 2.13 18.45 16.94
N VAL A 57 2.44 17.94 15.75
CA VAL A 57 2.24 16.51 15.44
C VAL A 57 3.49 15.78 15.87
N THR A 58 3.30 14.72 16.67
CA THR A 58 4.39 13.83 17.08
C THR A 58 4.24 12.51 16.34
N ILE A 59 5.14 12.25 15.40
CA ILE A 59 5.24 10.94 14.75
C ILE A 59 6.35 10.18 15.49
N PRO A 60 6.01 9.15 16.29
CA PRO A 60 7.03 8.34 16.93
C PRO A 60 7.66 7.44 15.87
N LEU A 61 8.95 7.65 15.61
CA LEU A 61 9.73 6.81 14.70
C LEU A 61 10.69 5.95 15.50
N GLU A 62 10.76 4.66 15.17
CA GLU A 62 11.79 3.75 15.65
C GLU A 62 12.81 3.51 14.55
N VAL A 63 14.08 3.81 14.85
CA VAL A 63 15.20 3.51 13.95
C VAL A 63 15.92 2.26 14.47
N ARG A 64 16.06 1.24 13.63
CA ARG A 64 16.80 0.00 13.93
C ARG A 64 17.90 -0.22 12.90
N GLY A 65 19.12 -0.54 13.33
CA GLY A 65 20.20 -0.88 12.41
C GLY A 65 21.57 -0.96 13.06
N MET A 66 22.52 -1.61 12.36
CA MET A 66 23.93 -1.66 12.72
C MET A 66 24.79 -1.45 11.46
N GLY A 67 25.76 -0.54 11.50
CA GLY A 67 26.67 -0.29 10.37
C GLY A 67 26.10 0.68 9.33
N GLU A 68 26.10 0.29 8.05
CA GLU A 68 25.71 1.15 6.92
C GLU A 68 24.21 1.06 6.55
N SER A 69 23.41 0.31 7.31
CA SER A 69 21.99 0.07 7.01
C SER A 69 21.12 0.34 8.23
N TYR A 70 20.10 1.17 8.03
CA TYR A 70 19.12 1.55 9.03
C TYR A 70 17.71 1.38 8.45
N GLU A 71 16.81 0.87 9.26
CA GLU A 71 15.39 0.80 9.02
C GLU A 71 14.69 1.84 9.89
N VAL A 72 13.79 2.62 9.31
CA VAL A 72 12.96 3.58 10.05
C VAL A 72 11.53 3.09 9.96
N ARG A 73 10.90 2.82 11.11
CA ARG A 73 9.51 2.40 11.22
C ARG A 73 8.71 3.48 11.93
N ASN A 74 7.50 3.75 11.45
CA ASN A 74 6.52 4.47 12.24
C ASN A 74 6.04 3.56 13.38
N THR A 75 6.07 4.04 14.62
CA THR A 75 5.62 3.31 15.81
C THR A 75 4.42 3.97 16.46
N THR A 76 3.63 4.77 15.75
CA THR A 76 2.27 5.00 16.23
C THR A 76 1.68 3.61 16.34
N ALA A 77 1.49 3.15 17.57
CA ALA A 77 0.59 2.04 17.80
C ALA A 77 -0.74 2.55 17.27
N SER A 78 -1.10 2.12 16.06
CA SER A 78 -2.49 2.10 15.63
C SER A 78 -3.20 1.48 16.82
N THR A 79 -3.93 2.31 17.57
CA THR A 79 -4.88 1.75 18.52
C THR A 79 -5.81 0.99 17.58
N PRO A 80 -5.90 -0.36 17.68
CA PRO A 80 -6.71 -1.10 16.73
C PRO A 80 -8.08 -0.44 16.76
N GLU A 81 -8.41 0.18 15.63
CA GLU A 81 -9.74 0.67 15.34
C GLU A 81 -10.66 -0.55 15.38
N PRO A 82 -11.95 -0.36 15.70
CA PRO A 82 -12.85 -1.49 15.82
C PRO A 82 -12.70 -2.41 14.60
N GLU A 83 -12.59 -3.71 14.85
CA GLU A 83 -12.70 -4.73 13.81
C GLU A 83 -13.93 -4.38 12.93
N ASP A 84 -13.74 -4.29 11.60
CA ASP A 84 -14.71 -3.91 10.54
C ASP A 84 -14.70 -2.43 10.05
N ASP A 85 -13.52 -1.91 9.63
CA ASP A 85 -13.37 -0.58 8.99
C ASP A 85 -14.00 -0.50 7.58
N PHE A 86 -14.34 -1.65 6.98
CA PHE A 86 -15.06 -1.74 5.72
C PHE A 86 -15.79 -3.09 5.55
N ASP A 87 -16.84 -3.09 4.73
CA ASP A 87 -17.50 -4.30 4.24
C ASP A 87 -17.02 -4.64 2.82
N ILE A 88 -17.06 -5.92 2.46
CA ILE A 88 -16.94 -6.36 1.06
C ILE A 88 -18.33 -6.75 0.57
N ASP A 89 -18.91 -5.96 -0.34
CA ASP A 89 -20.22 -6.23 -0.94
C ASP A 89 -20.05 -6.50 -2.43
N ASP A 90 -20.32 -7.73 -2.87
CA ASP A 90 -20.24 -8.16 -4.26
C ASP A 90 -18.97 -7.66 -5.02
N GLY A 91 -17.79 -7.78 -4.41
CA GLY A 91 -16.52 -7.39 -5.04
C GLY A 91 -16.19 -5.89 -4.97
N GLU A 92 -17.02 -5.09 -4.32
CA GLU A 92 -16.72 -3.73 -3.92
C GLU A 92 -16.23 -3.70 -2.46
N VAL A 93 -15.38 -2.74 -2.14
CA VAL A 93 -15.01 -2.40 -0.75
C VAL A 93 -15.83 -1.18 -0.33
N VAL A 94 -16.53 -1.25 0.79
CA VAL A 94 -17.42 -0.20 1.29
C VAL A 94 -16.95 0.24 2.67
N PRO A 95 -16.18 1.35 2.78
CA PRO A 95 -15.68 1.85 4.06
C PRO A 95 -16.79 2.34 4.99
N SER A 96 -16.63 2.10 6.29
CA SER A 96 -17.58 2.52 7.32
C SER A 96 -17.50 4.02 7.65
N ASP A 97 -16.32 4.61 7.40
CA ASP A 97 -15.97 6.00 7.73
C ASP A 97 -15.38 6.73 6.49
N ALA A 98 -15.26 8.05 6.58
CA ALA A 98 -14.61 8.83 5.54
C ALA A 98 -13.12 8.45 5.45
N PHE A 99 -12.59 8.36 4.22
CA PHE A 99 -11.33 7.68 4.00
C PHE A 99 -10.45 8.36 2.94
N THR A 100 -9.14 8.21 3.12
CA THR A 100 -8.15 8.24 2.04
C THR A 100 -7.81 6.79 1.66
N GLY A 101 -8.05 6.41 0.42
CA GLY A 101 -7.73 5.07 -0.11
C GLY A 101 -6.42 5.10 -0.89
N ASP A 102 -5.43 4.32 -0.46
CA ASP A 102 -4.18 4.08 -1.17
C ASP A 102 -4.21 2.75 -1.91
N PHE A 103 -3.85 2.79 -3.19
CA PHE A 103 -3.80 1.63 -4.08
C PHE A 103 -2.35 1.36 -4.45
N GLU A 104 -1.89 0.12 -4.28
CA GLU A 104 -0.55 -0.33 -4.67
C GLU A 104 -0.66 -1.54 -5.60
N LEU A 105 0.02 -1.47 -6.75
CA LEU A 105 0.15 -2.64 -7.61
C LEU A 105 1.16 -3.63 -7.00
N LEU A 106 0.66 -4.79 -6.56
CA LEU A 106 1.51 -5.90 -6.11
C LEU A 106 2.09 -6.69 -7.29
N GLY A 107 1.36 -6.75 -8.41
CA GLY A 107 1.88 -7.32 -9.65
C GLY A 107 0.85 -7.43 -10.78
N SER A 108 1.35 -7.82 -11.95
CA SER A 108 0.57 -8.08 -13.16
C SER A 108 1.34 -9.10 -14.01
N ALA A 109 0.65 -10.11 -14.55
CA ALA A 109 1.31 -11.23 -15.22
C ALA A 109 0.80 -11.55 -16.63
N ILE A 110 -0.20 -10.83 -17.17
CA ILE A 110 -0.85 -11.23 -18.43
C ILE A 110 0.12 -11.25 -19.63
N THR A 111 0.05 -12.28 -20.48
CA THR A 111 0.85 -12.39 -21.71
C THR A 111 0.05 -12.95 -22.90
N ASP A 112 0.41 -12.55 -24.12
CA ASP A 112 -0.17 -13.11 -25.37
C ASP A 112 0.67 -14.27 -25.96
N GLY A 113 1.62 -14.79 -25.17
CA GLY A 113 2.62 -15.76 -25.61
C GLY A 113 3.79 -15.17 -26.44
N ARG A 114 3.74 -13.89 -26.81
CA ARG A 114 4.86 -13.15 -27.44
C ARG A 114 5.48 -12.13 -26.49
N GLY A 115 4.70 -11.62 -25.55
CA GLY A 115 5.17 -10.73 -24.50
C GLY A 115 4.06 -10.32 -23.53
N PRO A 116 4.38 -9.42 -22.59
CA PRO A 116 3.39 -8.78 -21.73
C PRO A 116 2.32 -8.06 -22.55
N VAL A 117 1.06 -8.17 -22.13
CA VAL A 117 -0.05 -7.40 -22.70
C VAL A 117 -0.28 -6.16 -21.84
N PRO A 118 -0.35 -4.96 -22.42
CA PRO A 118 -0.65 -3.76 -21.63
C PRO A 118 -2.00 -3.84 -20.94
N VAL A 119 -2.04 -3.45 -19.67
CA VAL A 119 -3.28 -3.42 -18.87
C VAL A 119 -3.48 -2.02 -18.32
N SER A 120 -4.64 -1.43 -18.61
CA SER A 120 -5.05 -0.17 -18.00
C SER A 120 -5.93 -0.44 -16.78
N VAL A 121 -5.76 0.34 -15.72
CA VAL A 121 -6.59 0.28 -14.51
C VAL A 121 -7.29 1.62 -14.29
N THR A 122 -8.56 1.57 -13.91
CA THR A 122 -9.36 2.72 -13.50
C THR A 122 -9.97 2.44 -12.13
N PHE A 123 -9.87 3.42 -11.24
CA PHE A 123 -10.44 3.34 -9.89
C PHE A 123 -11.81 3.98 -9.90
N VAL A 124 -12.76 3.44 -9.14
CA VAL A 124 -14.13 3.95 -9.06
C VAL A 124 -14.48 4.19 -7.60
N VAL A 125 -14.91 5.42 -7.27
CA VAL A 125 -15.36 5.81 -5.92
C VAL A 125 -16.72 6.48 -6.04
N ASP A 126 -17.76 5.93 -5.38
CA ASP A 126 -19.16 6.38 -5.52
C ASP A 126 -19.60 6.52 -6.99
N GLY A 127 -19.13 5.62 -7.85
CA GLY A 127 -19.40 5.64 -9.30
C GLY A 127 -18.61 6.70 -10.10
N GLU A 128 -17.82 7.55 -9.47
CA GLU A 128 -16.88 8.45 -10.14
C GLU A 128 -15.61 7.70 -10.57
N GLN A 129 -15.20 7.87 -11.83
CA GLN A 129 -14.02 7.22 -12.37
C GLN A 129 -12.78 8.10 -12.20
N HIS A 130 -11.75 7.54 -11.58
CA HIS A 130 -10.44 8.13 -11.40
C HIS A 130 -9.41 7.39 -12.25
N HIS A 131 -8.77 8.12 -13.15
CA HIS A 131 -7.76 7.62 -14.07
C HIS A 131 -6.44 8.34 -13.85
N SER A 132 -5.34 7.58 -13.93
CA SER A 132 -3.98 8.11 -13.94
C SER A 132 -3.22 7.54 -15.14
N ALA A 133 -2.48 8.39 -15.85
CA ALA A 133 -1.65 7.96 -16.98
C ALA A 133 -0.55 6.97 -16.58
N ASP A 134 -0.14 6.97 -15.31
CA ASP A 134 0.81 5.96 -14.82
C ASP A 134 0.20 4.55 -14.82
N TRP A 135 -1.13 4.45 -14.73
CA TRP A 135 -1.89 3.20 -14.73
C TRP A 135 -2.46 2.81 -16.11
N ASP A 136 -1.98 3.42 -17.19
CA ASP A 136 -2.35 3.04 -18.57
C ASP A 136 -1.73 1.71 -19.03
N ASP A 137 -0.62 1.31 -18.41
CA ASP A 137 0.04 0.01 -18.61
C ASP A 137 0.70 -0.44 -17.30
N VAL A 138 -0.05 -1.15 -16.45
CA VAL A 138 0.48 -1.71 -15.19
C VAL A 138 1.33 -2.95 -15.40
N ASN A 139 1.36 -3.52 -16.61
CA ASN A 139 2.12 -4.72 -16.94
C ASN A 139 3.54 -4.40 -17.46
N ASP A 140 4.06 -3.25 -17.06
CA ASP A 140 5.32 -2.68 -17.49
C ASP A 140 6.51 -2.97 -16.56
N ARG A 141 6.25 -3.75 -15.49
CA ARG A 141 7.20 -4.14 -14.42
C ARG A 141 7.68 -2.98 -13.55
N ARG A 142 6.95 -1.87 -13.53
CA ARG A 142 7.17 -0.77 -12.59
C ARG A 142 6.22 -0.92 -11.41
N SER A 143 6.57 -0.28 -10.31
CA SER A 143 5.65 -0.09 -9.19
C SER A 143 4.71 1.05 -9.52
N HIS A 144 3.45 0.90 -9.12
CA HIS A 144 2.40 1.89 -9.34
C HIS A 144 1.66 2.12 -8.03
N SER A 145 1.35 3.38 -7.77
CA SER A 145 0.52 3.78 -6.64
C SER A 145 -0.50 4.83 -7.07
N PHE A 146 -1.66 4.85 -6.44
CA PHE A 146 -2.68 5.86 -6.63
C PHE A 146 -3.37 6.14 -5.30
N SER A 147 -3.88 7.35 -5.10
CA SER A 147 -4.62 7.70 -3.90
C SER A 147 -5.89 8.47 -4.26
N VAL A 148 -6.96 8.21 -3.53
CA VAL A 148 -8.26 8.88 -3.68
C VAL A 148 -8.84 9.17 -2.30
N VAL A 149 -9.76 10.12 -2.21
CA VAL A 149 -10.53 10.41 -0.99
C VAL A 149 -11.99 10.09 -1.27
N GLY A 150 -12.69 9.54 -0.29
CA GLY A 150 -14.13 9.26 -0.34
C GLY A 150 -14.79 9.45 1.03
N ASP A 151 -16.12 9.50 1.02
CA ASP A 151 -16.95 9.60 2.20
C ASP A 151 -17.32 8.21 2.74
N ALA A 152 -17.81 8.17 3.98
CA ALA A 152 -18.34 6.96 4.60
C ALA A 152 -19.48 6.34 3.77
N GLY A 153 -19.36 5.05 3.46
CA GLY A 153 -20.33 4.30 2.66
C GLY A 153 -20.18 4.44 1.15
N ASP A 154 -19.23 5.24 0.65
CA ASP A 154 -18.90 5.26 -0.77
C ASP A 154 -18.33 3.89 -1.18
N SER A 155 -18.80 3.32 -2.29
CA SER A 155 -18.24 2.07 -2.77
C SER A 155 -16.94 2.31 -3.55
N LEU A 156 -15.96 1.45 -3.30
CA LEU A 156 -14.68 1.40 -3.99
C LEU A 156 -14.65 0.16 -4.89
N ALA A 157 -14.50 0.43 -6.19
CA ALA A 157 -14.38 -0.59 -7.22
C ALA A 157 -13.18 -0.31 -8.12
N ILE A 158 -12.74 -1.35 -8.84
CA ILE A 158 -11.60 -1.28 -9.76
C ILE A 158 -11.99 -1.94 -11.08
N ILE A 159 -11.67 -1.24 -12.16
CA ILE A 159 -11.81 -1.73 -13.54
C ILE A 159 -10.43 -1.98 -14.11
N ALA A 160 -10.15 -3.21 -14.52
CA ALA A 160 -8.94 -3.59 -15.23
C ALA A 160 -9.29 -4.00 -16.66
N ALA A 161 -8.54 -3.49 -17.65
CA ALA A 161 -8.83 -3.73 -19.05
C ALA A 161 -7.58 -3.94 -19.88
N THR A 162 -7.68 -4.88 -20.82
CA THR A 162 -6.71 -5.08 -21.91
C THR A 162 -7.34 -4.62 -23.22
N ASP A 163 -6.63 -3.80 -24.00
CA ASP A 163 -7.19 -3.27 -25.26
C ASP A 163 -7.55 -4.40 -26.24
N GLY A 164 -8.85 -4.51 -26.54
CA GLY A 164 -9.39 -5.47 -27.50
C GLY A 164 -9.56 -6.92 -27.01
N TYR A 165 -9.39 -7.19 -25.71
CA TYR A 165 -9.50 -8.53 -25.13
C TYR A 165 -10.64 -8.64 -24.12
N VAL A 166 -10.37 -8.26 -22.87
CA VAL A 166 -11.23 -8.51 -21.72
C VAL A 166 -11.19 -7.29 -20.80
N THR A 167 -12.35 -6.94 -20.27
CA THR A 167 -12.52 -5.94 -19.21
C THR A 167 -13.16 -6.64 -18.03
N ALA A 168 -12.53 -6.52 -16.86
CA ALA A 168 -13.07 -6.97 -15.59
C ALA A 168 -13.34 -5.75 -14.72
N ASP A 169 -14.53 -5.70 -14.15
CA ASP A 169 -15.02 -4.60 -13.31
C ASP A 169 -15.52 -5.22 -12.02
N SER A 170 -14.90 -4.85 -10.89
CA SER A 170 -15.19 -5.49 -9.61
C SER A 170 -16.63 -5.27 -9.14
N SER A 171 -17.30 -4.21 -9.59
CA SER A 171 -18.69 -3.87 -9.23
C SER A 171 -19.76 -4.66 -10.00
N VAL A 172 -19.38 -5.35 -11.09
CA VAL A 172 -20.36 -6.08 -11.93
C VAL A 172 -19.90 -7.47 -12.39
N ASP A 173 -18.60 -7.73 -12.47
CA ASP A 173 -18.03 -9.01 -12.91
C ASP A 173 -17.27 -9.71 -11.79
N HIS A 174 -18.03 -10.26 -10.85
CA HIS A 174 -17.50 -11.00 -9.71
C HIS A 174 -16.92 -12.37 -10.08
N ARG A 175 -16.97 -12.79 -11.35
CA ARG A 175 -16.36 -14.06 -11.77
C ARG A 175 -14.90 -13.87 -12.12
N GLN A 176 -14.51 -12.69 -12.58
CA GLN A 176 -13.15 -12.37 -13.00
C GLN A 176 -12.41 -11.53 -11.95
N VAL A 177 -13.04 -11.29 -10.81
CA VAL A 177 -12.48 -10.54 -9.70
C VAL A 177 -12.66 -11.33 -8.41
N ALA A 178 -11.63 -11.39 -7.59
CA ALA A 178 -11.73 -11.81 -6.20
C ALA A 178 -11.16 -10.71 -5.30
N VAL A 179 -11.81 -10.48 -4.15
CA VAL A 179 -11.32 -9.56 -3.12
C VAL A 179 -10.99 -10.39 -1.89
N LEU A 180 -9.76 -10.25 -1.39
CA LEU A 180 -9.24 -10.92 -0.22
C LEU A 180 -9.15 -9.94 0.95
N ARG A 181 -9.45 -10.41 2.16
CA ARG A 181 -9.21 -9.71 3.42
C ARG A 181 -8.49 -10.60 4.43
N ASP A 182 -8.21 -10.05 5.60
CA ASP A 182 -7.57 -10.80 6.68
C ASP A 182 -8.31 -12.11 7.00
N GLY A 183 -7.53 -13.17 7.23
CA GLY A 183 -8.06 -14.49 7.53
C GLY A 183 -8.64 -15.28 6.35
N ASP A 184 -8.76 -14.68 5.16
CA ASP A 184 -9.16 -15.42 3.95
C ASP A 184 -8.14 -16.49 3.59
N ARG A 185 -8.55 -17.48 2.80
CA ARG A 185 -7.62 -18.53 2.36
C ARG A 185 -6.65 -17.97 1.31
N VAL A 186 -5.38 -18.34 1.44
CA VAL A 186 -4.38 -18.07 0.42
C VAL A 186 -4.87 -18.61 -0.94
N PRO A 187 -4.82 -17.79 -2.02
CA PRO A 187 -5.17 -18.24 -3.36
C PRO A 187 -4.38 -19.48 -3.77
N ARG A 188 -5.09 -20.53 -4.21
CA ARG A 188 -4.48 -21.78 -4.69
C ARG A 188 -4.57 -21.90 -6.20
N ILE A 189 -4.35 -20.80 -6.88
CA ILE A 189 -4.49 -20.67 -8.31
C ILE A 189 -3.09 -20.64 -8.92
N ARG A 190 -2.84 -21.56 -9.85
CA ARG A 190 -1.53 -21.73 -10.46
C ARG A 190 -1.41 -20.87 -11.69
N GLY A 191 -0.23 -20.32 -11.90
CA GLY A 191 0.07 -19.57 -13.11
C GLY A 191 -0.01 -20.41 -14.37
N TYR A 192 -0.46 -19.78 -15.44
CA TYR A 192 -0.51 -20.38 -16.76
C TYR A 192 0.77 -20.09 -17.55
N ASN A 193 1.19 -21.04 -18.40
CA ASN A 193 2.33 -20.87 -19.33
C ASN A 193 3.66 -20.38 -18.70
N GLY A 194 3.90 -20.69 -17.42
CA GLY A 194 5.13 -20.30 -16.73
C GLY A 194 5.10 -18.88 -16.17
N GLN A 195 3.91 -18.26 -16.06
CA GLN A 195 3.66 -17.18 -15.12
C GLN A 195 3.80 -17.68 -13.69
N ASP A 196 4.04 -16.76 -12.75
CA ASP A 196 4.06 -17.06 -11.32
C ASP A 196 2.68 -17.52 -10.84
N ASP A 197 2.56 -18.06 -9.64
CA ASP A 197 1.25 -18.40 -9.05
C ASP A 197 0.66 -17.14 -8.39
N ALA A 198 -0.68 -17.05 -8.27
CA ALA A 198 -1.33 -15.90 -7.62
C ALA A 198 -0.81 -15.67 -6.18
N ALA A 199 -0.43 -16.76 -5.50
CA ALA A 199 0.16 -16.73 -4.17
C ALA A 199 1.52 -16.02 -4.10
N GLU A 200 2.29 -15.97 -5.19
CA GLU A 200 3.59 -15.30 -5.22
C GLU A 200 3.44 -13.78 -5.13
N PHE A 201 2.39 -13.20 -5.75
CA PHE A 201 2.11 -11.76 -5.68
C PHE A 201 1.65 -11.29 -4.30
N VAL A 202 0.92 -12.16 -3.59
CA VAL A 202 0.42 -11.85 -2.25
C VAL A 202 1.30 -12.44 -1.14
N ALA A 203 2.47 -12.99 -1.48
CA ALA A 203 3.37 -13.66 -0.54
C ALA A 203 3.70 -12.84 0.73
N PRO A 204 3.89 -11.50 0.66
CA PRO A 204 4.12 -10.70 1.86
C PRO A 204 2.95 -10.67 2.87
N TYR A 205 1.74 -11.01 2.42
CA TYR A 205 0.50 -10.98 3.18
C TYR A 205 -0.01 -12.40 3.50
N ILE A 206 0.84 -13.42 3.36
CA ILE A 206 0.50 -14.78 3.74
C ILE A 206 0.95 -15.00 5.18
N SER A 207 0.03 -15.45 6.03
CA SER A 207 0.33 -15.79 7.41
C SER A 207 1.46 -16.82 7.53
N ASP A 208 2.15 -16.82 8.68
CA ASP A 208 3.27 -17.74 8.98
C ASP A 208 2.94 -19.23 8.75
N ASP A 209 1.67 -19.62 8.88
CA ASP A 209 1.23 -21.00 8.70
C ASP A 209 0.97 -21.40 7.22
N GLY A 210 1.02 -20.42 6.32
CA GLY A 210 0.88 -20.56 4.89
C GLY A 210 -0.54 -20.89 4.41
N LYS A 211 -1.57 -20.76 5.25
CA LYS A 211 -2.94 -21.18 4.91
C LYS A 211 -3.91 -20.02 4.75
N THR A 212 -3.74 -18.96 5.51
CA THR A 212 -4.58 -17.77 5.45
C THR A 212 -3.77 -16.54 5.09
N MET A 213 -4.48 -15.52 4.62
CA MET A 213 -3.98 -14.18 4.50
C MET A 213 -3.82 -13.55 5.90
N GLU A 214 -2.83 -12.67 6.04
CA GLU A 214 -2.53 -11.82 7.20
C GLU A 214 -2.45 -10.38 6.67
N LEU A 215 -3.58 -9.66 6.75
CA LEU A 215 -3.72 -8.25 6.33
C LEU A 215 -4.07 -7.40 7.54
N ASP A 216 -3.74 -6.10 7.49
CA ASP A 216 -4.27 -5.16 8.47
C ASP A 216 -5.80 -4.99 8.28
N SER A 217 -6.51 -4.57 9.34
CA SER A 217 -7.99 -4.47 9.33
C SER A 217 -8.54 -3.52 8.26
N ASN A 218 -7.72 -2.58 7.82
CA ASN A 218 -8.00 -1.56 6.82
C ASN A 218 -7.48 -1.92 5.42
N GLN A 219 -7.08 -3.18 5.19
CA GLN A 219 -6.51 -3.63 3.92
C GLN A 219 -7.35 -4.69 3.21
N ALA A 220 -7.39 -4.58 1.88
CA ALA A 220 -7.96 -5.57 0.98
C ALA A 220 -7.05 -5.80 -0.23
N ILE A 221 -7.06 -6.99 -0.81
CA ILE A 221 -6.35 -7.30 -2.06
C ILE A 221 -7.34 -7.70 -3.14
N PHE A 222 -7.29 -7.02 -4.28
CA PHE A 222 -8.03 -7.36 -5.47
C PHE A 222 -7.18 -8.23 -6.40
N LEU A 223 -7.77 -9.32 -6.89
CA LEU A 223 -7.21 -10.23 -7.87
C LEU A 223 -8.06 -10.20 -9.14
N PHE A 224 -7.43 -9.99 -10.29
CA PHE A 224 -8.11 -9.90 -11.58
C PHE A 224 -7.68 -10.99 -12.56
N GLU A 225 -8.64 -11.48 -13.33
CA GLU A 225 -8.46 -12.33 -14.50
C GLU A 225 -8.89 -11.59 -15.78
N LEU A 226 -7.99 -11.50 -16.75
CA LEU A 226 -8.16 -10.84 -18.05
C LEU A 226 -7.80 -11.75 -19.23
N GLY A 227 -7.26 -12.95 -19.01
CA GLY A 227 -6.93 -13.93 -20.04
C GLY A 227 -8.15 -14.69 -20.57
N THR A 228 -9.14 -15.00 -19.73
CA THR A 228 -10.32 -15.78 -20.08
C THR A 228 -11.48 -15.59 -19.11
N THR A 229 -12.72 -15.78 -19.59
CA THR A 229 -13.94 -15.75 -18.75
C THR A 229 -14.43 -17.15 -18.36
N ASP A 230 -13.81 -18.20 -18.89
CA ASP A 230 -14.08 -19.59 -18.50
C ASP A 230 -13.27 -19.98 -17.27
N THR A 231 -13.93 -20.06 -16.11
CA THR A 231 -13.34 -20.41 -14.80
C THR A 231 -12.79 -21.85 -14.74
N HIS A 232 -13.00 -22.68 -15.76
CA HIS A 232 -12.42 -24.02 -15.86
C HIS A 232 -11.18 -24.06 -16.75
N SER A 233 -10.87 -22.94 -17.42
CA SER A 233 -9.68 -22.83 -18.25
C SER A 233 -8.44 -22.85 -17.37
N PRO A 234 -7.37 -23.57 -17.74
CA PRO A 234 -6.08 -23.46 -17.08
C PRO A 234 -5.45 -22.06 -17.19
N ALA A 235 -5.94 -21.23 -18.10
CA ALA A 235 -5.52 -19.83 -18.24
C ALA A 235 -6.31 -18.88 -17.33
N PHE A 236 -7.31 -19.38 -16.58
CA PHE A 236 -8.01 -18.62 -15.57
C PHE A 236 -7.19 -18.69 -14.28
N ASP A 237 -6.32 -17.71 -14.05
CA ASP A 237 -5.35 -17.72 -12.96
C ASP A 237 -5.39 -16.52 -12.00
N MET A 238 -6.27 -15.53 -12.22
CA MET A 238 -6.60 -14.43 -11.27
C MET A 238 -5.37 -13.62 -10.80
N GLN A 239 -4.40 -13.43 -11.68
CA GLN A 239 -3.15 -12.73 -11.39
C GLN A 239 -2.75 -11.75 -12.50
N ASP A 240 -3.66 -11.49 -13.42
CA ASP A 240 -3.40 -10.57 -14.53
C ASP A 240 -3.25 -9.14 -13.99
N VAL A 241 -3.91 -8.81 -12.89
CA VAL A 241 -3.64 -7.63 -12.04
C VAL A 241 -3.89 -7.99 -10.57
N VAL A 242 -2.97 -7.59 -9.69
CA VAL A 242 -3.08 -7.75 -8.23
C VAL A 242 -2.83 -6.40 -7.56
N ILE A 243 -3.83 -5.89 -6.83
CA ILE A 243 -3.77 -4.55 -6.21
C ILE A 243 -4.08 -4.68 -4.72
N LEU A 244 -3.22 -4.13 -3.88
CA LEU A 244 -3.51 -3.86 -2.47
C LEU A 244 -4.24 -2.52 -2.37
N VAL A 245 -5.31 -2.49 -1.59
CA VAL A 245 -5.99 -1.28 -1.13
C VAL A 245 -5.75 -1.15 0.36
N THR A 246 -5.32 0.03 0.80
CA THR A 246 -5.22 0.41 2.22
C THR A 246 -6.10 1.63 2.45
N LEU A 247 -7.00 1.56 3.42
CA LEU A 247 -7.89 2.64 3.79
C LEU A 247 -7.33 3.37 5.01
N TRP A 248 -7.30 4.68 4.98
CA TRP A 248 -6.91 5.52 6.10
C TRP A 248 -8.10 6.38 6.49
N GLU A 249 -8.42 6.47 7.78
CA GLU A 249 -9.38 7.48 8.22
C GLU A 249 -8.88 8.87 7.85
N ASP A 250 -9.74 9.66 7.21
CA ASP A 250 -9.50 11.09 7.06
C ASP A 250 -9.72 11.72 8.44
N GLY A 251 -8.63 11.76 9.22
CA GLY A 251 -8.67 12.15 10.62
C GLY A 251 -9.53 13.39 10.81
N GLU A 252 -10.60 13.25 11.60
CA GLU A 252 -11.59 14.30 11.82
C GLU A 252 -10.86 15.63 12.02
N GLY A 253 -11.01 16.53 11.05
CA GLY A 253 -10.57 17.92 11.21
C GLY A 253 -11.39 18.50 12.36
N GLY A 254 -10.85 18.41 13.58
CA GLY A 254 -11.54 18.84 14.78
C GLY A 254 -12.03 20.29 14.63
N ASP A 255 -13.35 20.45 14.56
CA ASP A 255 -14.06 21.73 14.53
C ASP A 255 -13.80 22.58 15.79
#